data_AF-A0A5J9SXP3-F1
#
_entry.id   AF-A0A5J9SXP3-F1
#
_cell.length_a   1.000
_cell.length_b   1.000
_cell.length_c   1.000
_cell.angle_alpha   90.00
_cell.angle_beta   90.00
_cell.angle_gamma   90.00
#
_symmetry.space_group_name_H-M   'P 1'
#
loop_
_entity.id
_entity.type
_entity.pdbx_description
1 polymer ?
#
loop_
_entity_poly.entity_id
_entity_poly.type
_entity_poly.pdbx_seq_one_letter_code
_entity_poly.pdbx_strand_id
1 'polypeptide(L)'
;MAVSDDIQRYMPSDADRNPPRAQPLAYKEAVLLVDPKEPQFKGEVDDKYAYTLDNKDNIVHGWISSNHTNPMGFWVITPSNEFKSGGPTKRELIYLNMVLNIKDGEYWKKVMGPVFIYLNKSPNRGDLRALWDDAKAQAQAEVSKWPYSFPMSKDFAKAAQRGSISGRLMVRDRYIASDDLPAWSAYGYQFWTRAMYDGNFTIANVLAGVYNLYAWAPGFLGDYMYTSSVTVTPGCAINLGELVFQPPRSGPTLWEIGVPDRSAAEFFVPDADPKYASKLFLNKDKYRQYGLWDKYPQNDLVFTVRESNPSKDWFFAHVTTKVGDNVVPTTRHIRFNLNHVMPDGVYTLRIALAAAHMSRLQVRVNGGARRGAMFTSPEFGDGNAITRHGIHGVQWDLEFPIRGYLLNQGENNISITQTRAFSIFFGDNIEPTGSMGRRLNTVSFRANATGLSVQGNSQGLEVDLLGLLLVCLHITTCKMSDRHAYGIPVFGVR
;
A
#
# COMPACT_ATOMS: atom_id res chain seq x y z
N MET A 1 -18.74 -9.28 -10.42
CA MET A 1 -18.13 -8.20 -9.62
C MET A 1 -16.98 -7.63 -10.43
N ALA A 2 -16.80 -6.33 -10.42
CA ALA A 2 -15.73 -5.63 -11.11
C ALA A 2 -15.20 -4.51 -10.21
N VAL A 3 -13.87 -4.38 -10.13
CA VAL A 3 -13.20 -3.25 -9.44
C VAL A 3 -12.26 -2.49 -10.39
N SER A 4 -11.80 -3.15 -11.47
CA SER A 4 -11.05 -2.53 -12.57
C SER A 4 -11.37 -3.26 -13.88
N ASP A 5 -10.81 -2.80 -15.01
CA ASP A 5 -10.85 -3.54 -16.27
C ASP A 5 -10.21 -4.95 -16.14
N ASP A 6 -9.22 -5.08 -15.27
CA ASP A 6 -8.48 -6.32 -15.06
C ASP A 6 -9.06 -7.25 -13.98
N ILE A 7 -9.69 -6.69 -12.95
CA ILE A 7 -10.17 -7.46 -11.79
C ILE A 7 -11.69 -7.55 -11.88
N GLN A 8 -12.16 -8.48 -12.72
CA GLN A 8 -13.56 -8.82 -12.92
C GLN A 8 -13.77 -10.33 -12.82
N ARG A 9 -14.77 -10.74 -12.02
CA ARG A 9 -15.02 -12.15 -11.68
C ARG A 9 -16.49 -12.37 -11.30
N TYR A 10 -17.05 -13.53 -11.66
CA TYR A 10 -18.25 -14.04 -11.00
C TYR A 10 -17.85 -14.50 -9.59
N MET A 11 -18.55 -14.04 -8.56
CA MET A 11 -18.15 -14.25 -7.17
C MET A 11 -18.66 -15.59 -6.65
N PRO A 12 -17.89 -16.32 -5.82
CA PRO A 12 -18.43 -17.39 -5.00
C PRO A 12 -19.57 -16.87 -4.12
N SER A 13 -20.60 -17.69 -3.94
CA SER A 13 -21.69 -17.39 -3.01
C SER A 13 -21.20 -17.50 -1.56
N ASP A 14 -21.89 -16.85 -0.62
CA ASP A 14 -21.61 -17.02 0.81
C ASP A 14 -21.74 -18.50 1.22
N ALA A 15 -22.66 -19.24 0.61
CA ALA A 15 -22.80 -20.68 0.83
C ALA A 15 -21.58 -21.49 0.36
N ASP A 16 -20.87 -21.06 -0.68
CA ASP A 16 -19.65 -21.72 -1.16
C ASP A 16 -18.49 -21.53 -0.18
N ARG A 17 -18.41 -20.36 0.45
CA ARG A 17 -17.36 -19.98 1.39
C ARG A 17 -17.48 -20.64 2.76
N ASN A 18 -18.62 -21.26 3.06
CA ASN A 18 -18.90 -21.89 4.35
C ASN A 18 -18.63 -23.41 4.33
N PRO A 19 -18.16 -24.01 5.44
CA PRO A 19 -18.08 -25.47 5.56
C PRO A 19 -19.45 -26.15 5.35
N PRO A 20 -19.50 -27.35 4.73
CA PRO A 20 -18.37 -28.17 4.28
C PRO A 20 -17.85 -27.80 2.86
N ARG A 21 -18.38 -26.75 2.22
CA ARG A 21 -18.04 -26.40 0.83
C ARG A 21 -16.67 -25.74 0.68
N ALA A 22 -16.22 -25.05 1.72
CA ALA A 22 -14.86 -24.53 1.79
C ALA A 22 -14.12 -24.94 3.07
N GLN A 23 -12.80 -24.89 2.97
CA GLN A 23 -11.88 -25.03 4.08
C GLN A 23 -11.24 -23.65 4.39
N PRO A 24 -11.37 -23.13 5.61
CA PRO A 24 -10.60 -21.96 6.06
C PRO A 24 -9.09 -22.21 5.93
N LEU A 25 -8.36 -21.18 5.49
CA LEU A 25 -6.90 -21.22 5.39
C LEU A 25 -6.28 -20.56 6.63
N ALA A 26 -5.05 -20.02 6.52
CA ALA A 26 -4.30 -19.56 7.69
C ALA A 26 -4.89 -18.31 8.37
N TYR A 27 -5.84 -17.62 7.72
CA TYR A 27 -6.63 -16.53 8.29
C TYR A 27 -8.06 -16.59 7.72
N LYS A 28 -9.03 -16.14 8.51
CA LYS A 28 -10.48 -16.35 8.29
C LYS A 28 -11.03 -15.79 6.97
N GLU A 29 -10.38 -14.78 6.39
CA GLU A 29 -10.78 -14.18 5.12
C GLU A 29 -10.53 -15.07 3.90
N ALA A 30 -9.52 -15.95 3.98
CA ALA A 30 -9.11 -16.80 2.87
C ALA A 30 -9.65 -18.22 3.05
N VAL A 31 -10.34 -18.71 2.02
CA VAL A 31 -10.93 -20.05 2.00
C VAL A 31 -10.57 -20.78 0.72
N LEU A 32 -10.24 -22.07 0.82
CA LEU A 32 -10.11 -22.97 -0.33
C LEU A 32 -11.49 -23.57 -0.63
N LEU A 33 -11.97 -23.40 -1.86
CA LEU A 33 -13.29 -23.87 -2.30
C LEU A 33 -13.20 -25.35 -2.72
N VAL A 34 -13.63 -26.25 -1.83
CA VAL A 34 -13.48 -27.71 -1.96
C VAL A 34 -14.66 -28.34 -2.71
N ASP A 35 -15.88 -27.95 -2.38
CA ASP A 35 -17.11 -28.39 -3.04
C ASP A 35 -18.13 -27.24 -3.15
N PRO A 36 -17.81 -26.16 -3.88
CA PRO A 36 -18.73 -25.06 -4.13
C PRO A 36 -19.94 -25.56 -4.94
N LYS A 37 -21.11 -24.95 -4.71
CA LYS A 37 -22.32 -25.11 -5.54
C LYS A 37 -22.04 -24.75 -6.99
N GLU A 38 -21.24 -23.72 -7.23
CA GLU A 38 -20.76 -23.31 -8.54
C GLU A 38 -19.41 -24.00 -8.87
N PRO A 39 -19.41 -25.12 -9.64
CA PRO A 39 -18.27 -26.05 -9.68
C PRO A 39 -17.01 -25.45 -10.32
N GLN A 40 -17.17 -24.39 -11.12
CA GLN A 40 -16.07 -23.67 -11.75
C GLN A 40 -15.05 -23.10 -10.76
N PHE A 41 -15.45 -22.82 -9.51
CA PHE A 41 -14.56 -22.31 -8.46
C PHE A 41 -13.82 -23.41 -7.69
N LYS A 42 -14.11 -24.69 -7.95
CA LYS A 42 -13.49 -25.81 -7.24
C LYS A 42 -11.97 -25.76 -7.38
N GLY A 43 -11.27 -25.91 -6.26
CA GLY A 43 -9.82 -25.83 -6.16
C GLY A 43 -9.24 -24.40 -6.15
N GLU A 44 -10.06 -23.35 -6.15
CA GLU A 44 -9.57 -21.97 -6.02
C GLU A 44 -9.59 -21.47 -4.58
N VAL A 45 -8.69 -20.54 -4.29
CA VAL A 45 -8.80 -19.68 -3.11
C VAL A 45 -9.67 -18.46 -3.44
N ASP A 46 -10.59 -18.15 -2.54
CA ASP A 46 -11.26 -16.86 -2.49
C ASP A 46 -10.93 -16.12 -1.19
N ASP A 47 -10.63 -14.83 -1.33
CA ASP A 47 -10.14 -13.95 -0.26
C ASP A 47 -10.69 -12.55 -0.50
N LYS A 48 -11.17 -11.86 0.55
CA LYS A 48 -11.68 -10.48 0.44
C LYS A 48 -10.62 -9.50 -0.06
N TYR A 49 -9.33 -9.73 0.24
CA TYR A 49 -8.25 -8.82 -0.13
C TYR A 49 -7.84 -8.87 -1.61
N ALA A 50 -8.25 -9.92 -2.34
CA ALA A 50 -8.06 -10.03 -3.79
C ALA A 50 -8.66 -8.84 -4.57
N TYR A 51 -9.73 -8.24 -4.03
CA TYR A 51 -10.52 -7.19 -4.68
C TYR A 51 -10.17 -5.77 -4.17
N THR A 52 -8.99 -5.59 -3.57
CA THR A 52 -8.48 -4.29 -3.10
C THR A 52 -7.89 -3.44 -4.23
N LEU A 53 -8.02 -2.12 -4.12
CA LEU A 53 -7.35 -1.15 -4.99
C LEU A 53 -6.75 0.00 -4.17
N ASP A 54 -5.73 0.65 -4.72
CA ASP A 54 -5.17 1.88 -4.16
C ASP A 54 -6.25 2.96 -4.12
N ASN A 55 -6.27 3.80 -3.08
CA ASN A 55 -7.24 4.89 -2.94
C ASN A 55 -7.31 5.81 -4.18
N LYS A 56 -6.18 6.09 -4.83
CA LYS A 56 -6.12 6.90 -6.07
C LYS A 56 -6.86 6.28 -7.26
N ASP A 57 -6.96 4.95 -7.31
CA ASP A 57 -7.51 4.20 -8.45
C ASP A 57 -8.93 3.66 -8.15
N ASN A 58 -9.29 3.52 -6.87
CA ASN A 58 -10.58 3.03 -6.39
C ASN A 58 -11.70 4.10 -6.49
N ILE A 59 -12.03 4.49 -7.72
CA ILE A 59 -13.07 5.47 -8.07
C ILE A 59 -14.44 4.80 -8.25
N VAL A 60 -14.50 3.63 -8.90
CA VAL A 60 -15.75 2.89 -9.15
C VAL A 60 -15.54 1.40 -9.05
N HIS A 61 -16.46 0.71 -8.37
CA HIS A 61 -16.50 -0.74 -8.27
C HIS A 61 -17.95 -1.22 -8.08
N GLY A 62 -18.22 -2.50 -8.34
CA GLY A 62 -19.59 -2.99 -8.22
C GLY A 62 -19.85 -4.43 -8.66
N TRP A 63 -21.14 -4.73 -8.83
CA TRP A 63 -21.67 -6.05 -9.16
C TRP A 63 -22.61 -5.98 -10.36
N ILE A 64 -22.70 -7.08 -11.10
CA ILE A 64 -23.57 -7.23 -12.27
C ILE A 64 -24.45 -8.46 -12.05
N SER A 65 -25.76 -8.35 -12.28
CA SER A 65 -26.70 -9.48 -12.26
C SER A 65 -26.68 -10.23 -13.60
N SER A 66 -25.60 -10.96 -13.86
CA SER A 66 -25.35 -11.65 -15.14
C SER A 66 -26.43 -12.65 -15.56
N ASN A 67 -27.08 -13.30 -14.59
CA ASN A 67 -27.98 -14.43 -14.83
C ASN A 67 -29.47 -14.03 -14.90
N HIS A 68 -29.77 -12.72 -14.93
CA HIS A 68 -31.13 -12.20 -15.05
C HIS A 68 -31.47 -11.84 -16.51
N THR A 69 -32.73 -12.00 -16.92
CA THR A 69 -33.18 -11.69 -18.29
C THR A 69 -33.00 -10.21 -18.68
N ASN A 70 -32.96 -9.34 -17.68
CA ASN A 70 -32.56 -7.94 -17.79
C ASN A 70 -31.34 -7.72 -16.84
N PRO A 71 -30.10 -7.87 -17.33
CA PRO A 71 -28.91 -7.62 -16.51
C PRO A 71 -28.81 -6.17 -16.06
N MET A 72 -28.48 -5.98 -14.79
CA MET A 72 -28.29 -4.67 -14.15
C MET A 72 -26.93 -4.60 -13.50
N GLY A 73 -26.33 -3.41 -13.49
CA GLY A 73 -25.17 -3.09 -12.69
C GLY A 73 -25.57 -2.35 -11.41
N PHE A 74 -24.91 -2.69 -10.31
CA PHE A 74 -24.93 -1.95 -9.05
C PHE A 74 -23.51 -1.44 -8.80
N TRP A 75 -23.34 -0.12 -8.77
CA TRP A 75 -22.03 0.51 -8.72
C TRP A 75 -21.94 1.50 -7.55
N VAL A 76 -20.78 1.48 -6.90
CA VAL A 76 -20.39 2.40 -5.85
C VAL A 76 -19.35 3.33 -6.45
N ILE A 77 -19.69 4.60 -6.60
CA ILE A 77 -18.82 5.63 -7.19
C ILE A 77 -18.36 6.58 -6.07
N THR A 78 -17.04 6.77 -5.98
CA THR A 78 -16.37 7.64 -5.01
C THR A 78 -15.69 8.79 -5.76
N PRO A 79 -16.36 9.93 -6.00
CA PRO A 79 -15.85 11.02 -6.84
C PRO A 79 -14.72 11.82 -6.16
N SER A 80 -14.58 11.71 -4.83
CA SER A 80 -13.48 12.27 -4.05
C SER A 80 -13.09 11.28 -2.96
N ASN A 81 -11.80 11.21 -2.65
CA ASN A 81 -11.26 10.36 -1.59
C ASN A 81 -10.94 11.16 -0.30
N GLU A 82 -11.37 12.42 -0.19
CA GLU A 82 -10.95 13.35 0.89
C GLU A 82 -11.19 12.82 2.30
N PHE A 83 -12.23 12.00 2.46
CA PHE A 83 -12.65 11.41 3.72
C PHE A 83 -11.92 10.09 4.07
N LYS A 84 -11.28 9.43 3.09
CA LYS A 84 -10.47 8.22 3.34
C LYS A 84 -9.19 8.57 4.11
N SER A 85 -8.46 7.56 4.58
CA SER A 85 -7.22 7.73 5.35
C SER A 85 -6.01 7.03 4.67
N GLY A 86 -4.78 7.43 5.03
CA GLY A 86 -3.55 6.73 4.65
C GLY A 86 -2.96 7.05 3.27
N GLY A 87 -3.47 8.08 2.59
CA GLY A 87 -2.93 8.59 1.33
C GLY A 87 -3.39 7.85 0.07
N PRO A 88 -2.83 8.25 -1.10
CA PRO A 88 -3.23 7.72 -2.40
C PRO A 88 -2.89 6.24 -2.61
N THR A 89 -1.76 5.77 -2.07
CA THR A 89 -1.26 4.40 -2.26
C THR A 89 -1.76 3.40 -1.24
N LYS A 90 -2.55 3.81 -0.22
CA LYS A 90 -3.17 2.83 0.68
C LYS A 90 -4.12 1.94 -0.13
N ARG A 91 -3.88 0.63 -0.12
CA ARG A 91 -4.86 -0.36 -0.59
C ARG A 91 -6.04 -0.36 0.36
N GLU A 92 -7.24 -0.19 -0.18
CA GLU A 92 -8.49 -0.30 0.57
C GLU A 92 -9.38 -1.39 0.01
N LEU A 93 -10.22 -1.91 0.90
CA LEU A 93 -11.39 -2.68 0.51
C LEU A 93 -12.45 -1.75 -0.11
N ILE A 94 -13.46 -2.39 -0.65
CA ILE A 94 -14.65 -1.79 -1.29
C ILE A 94 -15.56 -1.07 -0.28
N TYR A 95 -15.36 -1.32 1.01
CA TYR A 95 -16.04 -0.64 2.10
C TYR A 95 -15.07 0.25 2.87
N LEU A 96 -15.59 1.36 3.40
CA LEU A 96 -14.83 2.31 4.21
C LEU A 96 -14.30 1.67 5.48
N ASN A 97 -12.98 1.52 5.57
CA ASN A 97 -12.31 1.20 6.82
C ASN A 97 -11.63 2.47 7.38
N MET A 98 -11.96 2.83 8.62
CA MET A 98 -11.42 3.99 9.29
C MET A 98 -10.98 3.66 10.70
N VAL A 99 -9.67 3.75 10.93
CA VAL A 99 -9.09 3.79 12.26
C VAL A 99 -9.10 5.24 12.72
N LEU A 100 -9.78 5.52 13.83
CA LEU A 100 -9.82 6.82 14.49
C LEU A 100 -9.27 6.64 15.90
N ASN A 101 -8.17 7.34 16.21
CA ASN A 101 -7.62 7.40 17.57
C ASN A 101 -8.05 8.74 18.19
N ILE A 102 -9.25 8.74 18.76
CA ILE A 102 -9.89 9.89 19.41
C ILE A 102 -9.62 9.77 20.91
N LYS A 103 -9.07 10.81 21.53
CA LYS A 103 -8.81 10.81 22.97
C LYS A 103 -10.12 10.94 23.77
N ASP A 104 -10.09 10.49 25.02
CA ASP A 104 -11.21 10.73 25.92
C ASP A 104 -11.47 12.24 26.07
N GLY A 105 -12.75 12.63 25.99
CA GLY A 105 -13.18 14.04 25.93
C GLY A 105 -12.92 14.80 24.61
N GLU A 106 -12.31 14.19 23.58
CA GLU A 106 -12.02 14.88 22.31
C GLU A 106 -13.26 14.98 21.42
N TYR A 107 -13.74 16.21 21.18
CA TYR A 107 -14.80 16.48 20.22
C TYR A 107 -14.25 16.44 18.78
N TRP A 108 -14.77 15.51 17.97
CA TRP A 108 -14.41 15.36 16.57
C TRP A 108 -15.66 15.31 15.68
N LYS A 109 -15.49 15.70 14.41
CA LYS A 109 -16.54 15.62 13.38
C LYS A 109 -15.90 15.52 12.00
N LYS A 110 -16.34 14.56 11.19
CA LYS A 110 -15.88 14.37 9.81
C LYS A 110 -17.04 13.90 8.93
N VAL A 111 -17.17 14.47 7.74
CA VAL A 111 -18.14 14.00 6.73
C VAL A 111 -17.50 12.86 5.96
N MET A 112 -18.23 11.75 5.84
CA MET A 112 -17.83 10.60 5.04
C MET A 112 -18.63 10.58 3.74
N GLY A 113 -17.97 10.30 2.62
CA GLY A 113 -18.59 10.47 1.32
C GLY A 113 -18.67 11.94 0.88
N PRO A 114 -19.65 12.31 0.05
CA PRO A 114 -20.72 11.46 -0.47
C PRO A 114 -20.20 10.34 -1.36
N VAL A 115 -20.86 9.19 -1.24
CA VAL A 115 -20.68 8.03 -2.11
C VAL A 115 -21.92 7.96 -3.00
N PHE A 116 -21.71 7.89 -4.32
CA PHE A 116 -22.79 7.88 -5.30
C PHE A 116 -23.12 6.43 -5.67
N ILE A 117 -24.36 6.01 -5.43
CA ILE A 117 -24.84 4.68 -5.84
C ILE A 117 -25.47 4.80 -7.22
N TYR A 118 -24.90 4.10 -8.19
CA TYR A 118 -25.35 4.12 -9.57
C TYR A 118 -25.92 2.77 -10.00
N LEU A 119 -27.09 2.81 -10.63
CA LEU A 119 -27.77 1.64 -11.19
C LEU A 119 -27.95 1.85 -12.68
N ASN A 120 -27.48 0.89 -13.48
CA ASN A 120 -27.69 0.87 -14.92
C ASN A 120 -28.23 -0.49 -15.38
N LYS A 121 -28.80 -0.52 -16.58
CA LYS A 121 -29.29 -1.72 -17.26
C LYS A 121 -28.65 -1.78 -18.64
N SER A 122 -28.34 -2.97 -19.13
CA SER A 122 -27.68 -3.07 -20.44
C SER A 122 -28.68 -2.68 -21.54
N PRO A 123 -28.28 -1.86 -22.54
CA PRO A 123 -29.16 -1.51 -23.65
C PRO A 123 -29.47 -2.72 -24.55
N ASN A 124 -28.54 -3.69 -24.61
CA ASN A 124 -28.66 -4.92 -25.39
C ASN A 124 -28.69 -6.13 -24.45
N ARG A 125 -29.49 -7.16 -24.77
CA ARG A 125 -29.49 -8.41 -23.98
C ARG A 125 -28.13 -9.08 -24.05
N GLY A 126 -27.53 -9.32 -22.88
CA GLY A 126 -26.29 -10.09 -22.73
C GLY A 126 -24.99 -9.28 -22.76
N ASP A 127 -25.01 -7.99 -23.12
CA ASP A 127 -23.80 -7.16 -23.06
C ASP A 127 -23.55 -6.70 -21.62
N LEU A 128 -22.80 -7.51 -20.87
CA LEU A 128 -22.39 -7.20 -19.50
C LEU A 128 -21.23 -6.18 -19.46
N ARG A 129 -20.48 -6.02 -20.56
CA ARG A 129 -19.34 -5.11 -20.62
C ARG A 129 -19.81 -3.66 -20.71
N ALA A 130 -20.87 -3.41 -21.49
CA ALA A 130 -21.53 -2.10 -21.55
C ALA A 130 -21.93 -1.56 -20.16
N LEU A 131 -22.37 -2.42 -19.23
CA LEU A 131 -22.70 -2.00 -17.86
C LEU A 131 -21.48 -1.42 -17.11
N TRP A 132 -20.30 -1.98 -17.33
CA TRP A 132 -19.05 -1.52 -16.70
C TRP A 132 -18.48 -0.28 -17.39
N ASP A 133 -18.49 -0.25 -18.73
CA ASP A 133 -18.00 0.91 -19.49
C ASP A 133 -18.87 2.16 -19.25
N ASP A 134 -20.20 1.99 -19.15
CA ASP A 134 -21.14 3.05 -18.73
C ASP A 134 -20.93 3.49 -17.27
N ALA A 135 -20.68 2.55 -16.34
CA ALA A 135 -20.35 2.90 -14.96
C ALA A 135 -19.05 3.70 -14.81
N LYS A 136 -18.02 3.39 -15.63
CA LYS A 136 -16.79 4.20 -15.72
C LYS A 136 -17.08 5.60 -16.28
N ALA A 137 -17.91 5.71 -17.32
CA ALA A 137 -18.30 7.00 -17.89
C ALA A 137 -19.07 7.85 -16.86
N GLN A 138 -20.03 7.26 -16.14
CA GLN A 138 -20.73 7.91 -15.04
C GLN A 138 -19.77 8.34 -13.92
N ALA A 139 -18.80 7.50 -13.56
CA ALA A 139 -17.81 7.82 -12.53
C ALA A 139 -16.97 9.05 -12.90
N GLN A 140 -16.52 9.17 -14.15
CA GLN A 140 -15.84 10.37 -14.64
C GLN A 140 -16.76 11.60 -14.65
N ALA A 141 -18.04 11.44 -14.98
CA ALA A 141 -19.03 12.52 -14.89
C ALA A 141 -19.30 12.97 -13.44
N GLU A 142 -19.27 12.07 -12.45
CA GLU A 142 -19.39 12.46 -11.04
C GLU A 142 -18.12 13.10 -10.49
N VAL A 143 -16.93 12.66 -10.94
CA VAL A 143 -15.65 13.34 -10.63
C VAL A 143 -15.65 14.77 -11.18
N SER A 144 -16.16 15.01 -12.39
CA SER A 144 -16.21 16.37 -12.97
C SER A 144 -17.24 17.30 -12.31
N LYS A 145 -18.26 16.74 -11.63
CA LYS A 145 -19.24 17.47 -10.81
C LYS A 145 -18.75 17.74 -9.38
N TRP A 146 -17.59 17.21 -8.97
CA TRP A 146 -17.08 17.36 -7.62
C TRP A 146 -16.51 18.78 -7.38
N PRO A 147 -16.87 19.46 -6.27
CA PRO A 147 -17.76 19.08 -5.19
C PRO A 147 -19.22 19.46 -5.48
N TYR A 148 -20.14 18.58 -5.11
CA TYR A 148 -21.57 18.78 -5.40
C TYR A 148 -22.17 20.01 -4.73
N SER A 149 -23.13 20.65 -5.41
CA SER A 149 -23.90 21.79 -4.90
C SER A 149 -25.14 21.39 -4.10
N PHE A 150 -25.70 20.20 -4.37
CA PHE A 150 -26.98 19.71 -3.84
C PHE A 150 -26.99 19.24 -2.37
N PRO A 151 -25.89 18.78 -1.73
CA PRO A 151 -25.96 18.38 -0.33
C PRO A 151 -26.36 19.56 0.57
N MET A 152 -27.40 19.34 1.37
CA MET A 152 -28.00 20.35 2.25
C MET A 152 -27.43 20.35 3.67
N SER A 153 -26.57 19.39 4.01
CA SER A 153 -25.92 19.37 5.33
C SER A 153 -25.00 20.58 5.49
N LYS A 154 -25.17 21.31 6.60
CA LYS A 154 -24.28 22.42 6.99
C LYS A 154 -22.82 21.98 7.20
N ASP A 155 -22.60 20.70 7.46
CA ASP A 155 -21.28 20.12 7.68
C ASP A 155 -20.59 19.72 6.37
N PHE A 156 -21.32 19.68 5.25
CA PHE A 156 -20.76 19.47 3.92
C PHE A 156 -20.33 20.80 3.29
N ALA A 157 -19.03 21.00 3.09
CA ALA A 157 -18.51 22.20 2.45
C ALA A 157 -18.71 22.15 0.93
N LYS A 158 -19.39 23.17 0.39
CA LYS A 158 -19.61 23.39 -1.05
C LYS A 158 -18.38 23.99 -1.72
N ALA A 159 -18.38 24.08 -3.05
CA ALA A 159 -17.26 24.61 -3.85
C ALA A 159 -16.72 25.97 -3.35
N ALA A 160 -17.61 26.94 -3.06
CA ALA A 160 -17.22 28.25 -2.56
C ALA A 160 -16.62 28.26 -1.13
N GLN A 161 -16.73 27.16 -0.39
CA GLN A 161 -16.18 26.98 0.97
C GLN A 161 -14.82 26.24 0.95
N ARG A 162 -14.28 26.00 -0.24
CA ARG A 162 -13.02 25.29 -0.51
C ARG A 162 -12.06 26.21 -1.24
N GLY A 163 -10.77 25.87 -1.25
CA GLY A 163 -9.72 26.56 -2.00
C GLY A 163 -8.95 25.62 -2.91
N SER A 164 -7.87 26.12 -3.50
CA SER A 164 -6.91 25.35 -4.28
C SER A 164 -5.46 25.68 -3.88
N ILE A 165 -4.59 24.69 -4.10
CA ILE A 165 -3.15 24.81 -3.88
C ILE A 165 -2.44 24.40 -5.17
N SER A 166 -1.58 25.25 -5.71
CA SER A 166 -0.76 24.98 -6.89
C SER A 166 0.71 25.31 -6.64
N GLY A 167 1.56 24.79 -7.52
CA GLY A 167 3.00 25.05 -7.51
C GLY A 167 3.71 24.17 -8.52
N ARG A 168 5.04 24.19 -8.48
CA ARG A 168 5.90 23.37 -9.32
C ARG A 168 6.97 22.71 -8.46
N LEU A 169 7.12 21.40 -8.51
CA LEU A 169 8.22 20.72 -7.80
C LEU A 169 9.34 20.35 -8.76
N MET A 170 10.54 20.79 -8.42
CA MET A 170 11.78 20.37 -9.04
C MET A 170 12.46 19.36 -8.10
N VAL A 171 12.93 18.22 -8.63
CA VAL A 171 13.77 17.29 -7.87
C VAL A 171 15.24 17.61 -8.11
N ARG A 172 16.02 17.79 -7.05
CA ARG A 172 17.43 18.22 -7.10
C ARG A 172 18.29 17.38 -6.16
N ASP A 173 19.12 16.50 -6.72
CA ASP A 173 20.04 15.66 -5.94
C ASP A 173 21.18 16.49 -5.32
N ARG A 174 21.41 16.28 -4.02
CA ARG A 174 22.31 17.09 -3.18
C ARG A 174 23.79 16.84 -3.36
N TYR A 175 24.16 15.82 -4.14
CA TYR A 175 25.57 15.67 -4.58
C TYR A 175 25.95 16.64 -5.71
N ILE A 176 25.14 17.71 -5.82
CA ILE A 176 25.39 18.97 -6.52
C ILE A 176 25.28 20.20 -5.56
N ALA A 177 24.59 20.14 -4.40
CA ALA A 177 24.66 21.06 -3.21
C ALA A 177 23.63 20.66 -2.10
N SER A 178 23.88 20.95 -0.81
CA SER A 178 23.15 20.48 0.41
C SER A 178 21.98 21.41 0.89
N ASP A 179 21.24 21.28 2.02
CA ASP A 179 21.35 20.57 3.33
C ASP A 179 19.96 20.13 3.92
N ASP A 180 19.95 19.20 4.89
CA ASP A 180 18.80 18.32 5.28
C ASP A 180 18.05 18.61 6.62
N LEU A 181 16.73 18.31 6.70
CA LEU A 181 15.95 17.97 7.93
C LEU A 181 14.67 17.11 7.60
N PRO A 182 14.12 16.28 8.53
CA PRO A 182 13.06 15.27 8.27
C PRO A 182 11.66 15.56 8.91
N ALA A 183 10.63 14.75 8.61
CA ALA A 183 9.27 14.88 9.18
C ALA A 183 8.39 13.59 9.24
N TRP A 184 7.22 13.68 9.91
CA TRP A 184 6.33 12.56 10.28
C TRP A 184 4.83 12.78 9.90
N SER A 185 3.93 11.92 10.40
CA SER A 185 2.53 11.68 9.98
C SER A 185 1.45 12.65 10.51
N ALA A 186 0.24 12.61 9.93
CA ALA A 186 -0.85 13.57 10.16
C ALA A 186 -2.27 12.94 10.19
N TYR A 187 -3.22 13.61 10.85
CA TYR A 187 -4.63 13.23 11.02
C TYR A 187 -5.55 14.30 10.41
N GLY A 188 -6.54 13.94 9.59
CA GLY A 188 -7.50 14.92 9.06
C GLY A 188 -8.28 14.49 7.81
N TYR A 189 -8.57 15.47 6.96
CA TYR A 189 -8.91 15.28 5.54
C TYR A 189 -7.62 15.27 4.72
N GLN A 190 -7.57 14.47 3.66
CA GLN A 190 -6.38 14.36 2.83
C GLN A 190 -6.71 14.56 1.36
N PHE A 191 -5.88 15.33 0.65
CA PHE A 191 -6.07 15.60 -0.78
C PHE A 191 -4.77 15.29 -1.51
N TRP A 192 -4.84 14.87 -2.76
CA TRP A 192 -3.64 14.55 -3.55
C TRP A 192 -3.83 14.86 -5.03
N THR A 193 -2.70 14.96 -5.72
CA THR A 193 -2.63 15.04 -7.18
C THR A 193 -1.31 14.44 -7.66
N ARG A 194 -1.22 14.11 -8.94
CA ARG A 194 0.05 13.80 -9.61
C ARG A 194 0.53 15.08 -10.29
N ALA A 195 1.83 15.40 -10.21
CA ALA A 195 2.36 16.46 -11.08
C ALA A 195 2.25 16.07 -12.55
N MET A 196 2.23 17.08 -13.40
CA MET A 196 2.53 16.94 -14.82
C MET A 196 4.02 16.65 -15.01
N TYR A 197 4.40 16.25 -16.22
CA TYR A 197 5.78 15.86 -16.57
C TYR A 197 6.81 16.98 -16.37
N ASP A 198 6.37 18.24 -16.31
CA ASP A 198 7.18 19.44 -16.11
C ASP A 198 7.32 19.83 -14.62
N GLY A 199 6.73 19.06 -13.70
CA GLY A 199 6.71 19.29 -12.26
C GLY A 199 5.53 20.13 -11.75
N ASN A 200 4.70 20.71 -12.62
CA ASN A 200 3.56 21.52 -12.20
C ASN A 200 2.44 20.67 -11.58
N PHE A 201 1.85 21.13 -10.49
CA PHE A 201 0.75 20.46 -9.80
C PHE A 201 -0.38 21.43 -9.42
N THR A 202 -1.59 20.90 -9.26
CA THR A 202 -2.72 21.61 -8.65
C THR A 202 -3.58 20.61 -7.87
N ILE A 203 -3.82 20.93 -6.61
CA ILE A 203 -4.77 20.26 -5.73
C ILE A 203 -5.99 21.18 -5.62
N ALA A 204 -7.08 20.82 -6.29
CA ALA A 204 -8.31 21.59 -6.30
C ALA A 204 -9.27 21.15 -5.17
N ASN A 205 -10.23 22.00 -4.84
CA ASN A 205 -11.35 21.70 -3.94
C ASN A 205 -10.94 21.30 -2.51
N VAL A 206 -9.78 21.77 -2.05
CA VAL A 206 -9.26 21.54 -0.69
C VAL A 206 -10.17 22.24 0.31
N LEU A 207 -10.53 21.55 1.41
CA LEU A 207 -11.33 22.14 2.49
C LEU A 207 -10.57 23.31 3.13
N ALA A 208 -11.31 24.27 3.70
CA ALA A 208 -10.69 25.31 4.52
C ALA A 208 -10.08 24.67 5.79
N GLY A 209 -8.83 24.99 6.09
CA GLY A 209 -8.04 24.32 7.13
C GLY A 209 -6.55 24.64 7.04
N VAL A 210 -5.78 24.08 7.97
CA VAL A 210 -4.32 24.21 8.02
C VAL A 210 -3.73 22.83 7.72
N TYR A 211 -2.90 22.73 6.69
CA TYR A 211 -2.39 21.46 6.17
C TYR A 211 -0.87 21.43 6.10
N ASN A 212 -0.29 20.23 6.17
CA ASN A 212 1.09 19.99 5.78
C ASN A 212 1.11 19.46 4.34
N LEU A 213 1.95 20.05 3.48
CA LEU A 213 2.16 19.58 2.11
C LEU A 213 3.34 18.61 2.06
N TYR A 214 3.09 17.42 1.52
CA TYR A 214 4.10 16.41 1.26
C TYR A 214 4.15 16.06 -0.24
N ALA A 215 5.30 15.62 -0.71
CA ALA A 215 5.45 15.02 -2.03
C ALA A 215 6.51 13.91 -2.03
N TRP A 216 6.44 13.03 -3.02
CA TRP A 216 7.48 12.04 -3.27
C TRP A 216 7.62 11.80 -4.77
N ALA A 217 8.78 11.32 -5.20
CA ALA A 217 9.11 11.15 -6.61
C ALA A 217 9.59 9.71 -6.87
N PRO A 218 8.90 8.91 -7.71
CA PRO A 218 9.37 7.58 -8.08
C PRO A 218 10.79 7.61 -8.66
N GLY A 219 11.67 6.73 -8.15
CA GLY A 219 13.09 6.74 -8.49
C GLY A 219 13.95 7.63 -7.59
N PHE A 220 13.39 8.21 -6.53
CA PHE A 220 14.12 8.94 -5.50
C PHE A 220 13.73 8.47 -4.10
N LEU A 221 14.73 8.33 -3.22
CA LEU A 221 14.53 8.02 -1.81
C LEU A 221 14.01 9.23 -1.03
N GLY A 222 13.19 8.97 -0.02
CA GLY A 222 12.69 9.95 0.94
C GLY A 222 11.54 10.83 0.44
N ASP A 223 11.08 11.70 1.33
CA ASP A 223 9.88 12.51 1.16
C ASP A 223 10.22 14.00 1.19
N TYR A 224 9.58 14.75 0.32
CA TYR A 224 9.48 16.20 0.47
C TYR A 224 8.41 16.52 1.52
N MET A 225 8.75 17.37 2.49
CA MET A 225 7.77 18.11 3.27
C MET A 225 8.00 19.60 3.08
N TYR A 226 6.93 20.35 2.83
CA TYR A 226 6.96 21.80 2.90
C TYR A 226 7.10 22.23 4.36
N THR A 227 8.09 23.07 4.67
CA THR A 227 8.47 23.42 6.05
C THR A 227 7.46 24.32 6.77
N SER A 228 6.58 24.98 6.01
CA SER A 228 5.49 25.80 6.53
C SER A 228 4.15 25.10 6.35
N SER A 229 3.20 25.35 7.25
CA SER A 229 1.82 24.92 7.03
C SER A 229 1.13 25.76 5.96
N VAL A 230 0.23 25.13 5.20
CA VAL A 230 -0.57 25.77 4.16
C VAL A 230 -1.98 26.02 4.71
N THR A 231 -2.30 27.29 4.95
CA THR A 231 -3.62 27.70 5.44
C THR A 231 -4.55 28.00 4.27
N VAL A 232 -5.49 27.08 4.02
CA VAL A 232 -6.54 27.20 3.00
C VAL A 232 -7.75 27.92 3.58
N THR A 233 -8.23 28.94 2.89
CA THR A 233 -9.47 29.68 3.22
C THR A 233 -10.51 29.54 2.10
N PRO A 234 -11.80 29.78 2.37
CA PRO A 234 -12.86 29.73 1.36
C PRO A 234 -12.54 30.58 0.12
N GLY A 235 -12.56 29.97 -1.06
CA GLY A 235 -12.32 30.64 -2.34
C GLY A 235 -10.86 31.00 -2.65
N CYS A 236 -9.88 30.67 -1.79
CA CYS A 236 -8.49 31.02 -2.04
C CYS A 236 -7.86 30.18 -3.15
N ALA A 237 -6.96 30.79 -3.94
CA ALA A 237 -6.04 30.09 -4.83
C ALA A 237 -4.60 30.36 -4.36
N ILE A 238 -3.99 29.38 -3.70
CA ILE A 238 -2.64 29.49 -3.15
C ILE A 238 -1.65 28.98 -4.19
N ASN A 239 -0.73 29.84 -4.64
CA ASN A 239 0.40 29.42 -5.46
C ASN A 239 1.67 29.42 -4.60
N LEU A 240 2.27 28.24 -4.42
CA LEU A 240 3.48 28.03 -3.63
C LEU A 240 4.77 28.25 -4.45
N GLY A 241 4.66 28.58 -5.74
CA GLY A 241 5.79 28.86 -6.63
C GLY A 241 6.59 27.60 -6.97
N GLU A 242 7.91 27.77 -7.15
CA GLU A 242 8.83 26.65 -7.33
C GLU A 242 9.27 26.09 -5.97
N LEU A 243 8.99 24.81 -5.77
CA LEU A 243 9.39 24.01 -4.63
C LEU A 243 10.53 23.07 -5.08
N VAL A 244 11.50 22.82 -4.20
CA VAL A 244 12.63 21.93 -4.52
C VAL A 244 12.64 20.75 -3.56
N PHE A 245 12.31 19.55 -4.07
CA PHE A 245 12.58 18.31 -3.35
C PHE A 245 14.04 17.95 -3.53
N GLN A 246 14.74 17.81 -2.41
CA GLN A 246 16.11 17.32 -2.40
C GLN A 246 16.14 15.93 -1.74
N PRO A 247 16.42 14.84 -2.48
CA PRO A 247 16.57 13.51 -1.88
C PRO A 247 17.67 13.54 -0.80
N PRO A 248 17.48 12.88 0.36
CA PRO A 248 18.31 13.12 1.55
C PRO A 248 19.62 12.32 1.52
N ARG A 249 20.30 12.18 0.36
CA ARG A 249 21.43 11.25 0.16
C ARG A 249 22.63 11.56 1.09
N SER A 250 23.38 10.55 1.53
CA SER A 250 24.69 10.73 2.23
C SER A 250 25.89 10.75 1.27
N GLY A 251 25.67 10.39 0.01
CA GLY A 251 26.61 10.59 -1.08
C GLY A 251 26.33 9.74 -2.30
N PRO A 252 27.27 9.68 -3.25
CA PRO A 252 27.00 9.04 -4.53
C PRO A 252 26.82 7.53 -4.41
N THR A 253 25.90 6.99 -5.18
CA THR A 253 25.49 5.59 -5.15
C THR A 253 26.63 4.65 -5.58
N LEU A 254 26.98 3.66 -4.74
CA LEU A 254 27.81 2.52 -5.19
C LEU A 254 26.98 1.56 -6.05
N TRP A 255 25.78 1.27 -5.55
CA TRP A 255 24.81 0.38 -6.13
C TRP A 255 23.41 0.63 -5.54
N GLU A 256 22.41 0.24 -6.32
CA GLU A 256 20.99 0.25 -5.99
C GLU A 256 20.40 -1.11 -6.41
N ILE A 257 19.44 -1.62 -5.65
CA ILE A 257 18.73 -2.88 -5.91
C ILE A 257 17.24 -2.58 -5.80
N GLY A 258 16.57 -2.60 -6.95
CA GLY A 258 15.18 -2.15 -7.09
C GLY A 258 15.07 -0.71 -7.55
N VAL A 259 13.86 -0.15 -7.47
CA VAL A 259 13.56 1.25 -7.73
C VAL A 259 12.84 1.82 -6.50
N PRO A 260 13.29 2.97 -5.94
CA PRO A 260 12.57 3.61 -4.84
C PRO A 260 11.30 4.30 -5.37
N ASP A 261 10.26 3.52 -5.65
CA ASP A 261 8.92 3.96 -6.07
C ASP A 261 7.81 3.59 -5.07
N ARG A 262 8.21 3.08 -3.90
CA ARG A 262 7.37 2.54 -2.81
C ARG A 262 6.63 1.24 -3.15
N SER A 263 7.05 0.54 -4.19
CA SER A 263 6.56 -0.78 -4.59
C SER A 263 7.60 -1.88 -4.39
N ALA A 264 7.21 -3.09 -4.73
CA ALA A 264 8.09 -4.26 -4.87
C ALA A 264 7.77 -5.02 -6.19
N ALA A 265 7.30 -4.28 -7.21
CA ALA A 265 6.79 -4.81 -8.46
C ALA A 265 7.89 -5.34 -9.40
N GLU A 266 9.11 -4.83 -9.23
CA GLU A 266 10.30 -5.16 -10.02
C GLU A 266 11.03 -6.41 -9.53
N PHE A 267 10.64 -6.94 -8.38
CA PHE A 267 11.29 -8.08 -7.72
C PHE A 267 10.68 -9.43 -8.09
N PHE A 268 11.43 -10.50 -7.83
CA PHE A 268 11.01 -11.86 -8.13
C PHE A 268 9.78 -12.28 -7.30
N VAL A 269 8.69 -12.59 -8.00
CA VAL A 269 7.50 -13.23 -7.45
C VAL A 269 7.45 -14.67 -7.99
N PRO A 270 7.47 -15.70 -7.13
CA PRO A 270 7.42 -17.09 -7.57
C PRO A 270 6.05 -17.47 -8.13
N ASP A 271 5.98 -18.58 -8.85
CA ASP A 271 4.71 -19.16 -9.27
C ASP A 271 3.90 -19.67 -8.07
N ALA A 272 2.58 -19.54 -8.18
CA ALA A 272 1.63 -19.97 -7.15
C ALA A 272 1.70 -21.48 -6.90
N ASP A 273 1.34 -21.91 -5.70
CA ASP A 273 1.00 -23.32 -5.50
C ASP A 273 -0.29 -23.66 -6.25
N PRO A 274 -0.32 -24.67 -7.15
CA PRO A 274 -1.54 -25.04 -7.88
C PRO A 274 -2.72 -25.39 -6.97
N LYS A 275 -2.47 -25.84 -5.72
CA LYS A 275 -3.50 -26.12 -4.72
C LYS A 275 -4.21 -24.85 -4.21
N TYR A 276 -3.52 -23.71 -4.22
CA TYR A 276 -3.99 -22.45 -3.65
C TYR A 276 -4.17 -21.33 -4.69
N ALA A 277 -4.07 -21.67 -5.97
CA ALA A 277 -4.11 -20.70 -7.05
C ALA A 277 -5.50 -20.07 -7.21
N SER A 278 -5.55 -18.74 -7.26
CA SER A 278 -6.70 -17.99 -7.76
C SER A 278 -6.58 -17.87 -9.28
N LYS A 279 -7.61 -18.31 -10.03
CA LYS A 279 -7.57 -18.26 -11.51
C LYS A 279 -7.52 -16.82 -12.04
N LEU A 280 -7.94 -15.85 -11.23
CA LEU A 280 -7.96 -14.41 -11.54
C LEU A 280 -6.55 -13.81 -11.72
N PHE A 281 -5.52 -14.38 -11.10
CA PHE A 281 -4.16 -13.82 -11.02
C PHE A 281 -3.06 -14.78 -11.53
N LEU A 282 -3.39 -15.77 -12.37
CA LEU A 282 -2.39 -16.71 -12.90
C LEU A 282 -1.39 -16.02 -13.84
N ASN A 283 -1.88 -15.10 -14.69
CA ASN A 283 -1.12 -14.49 -15.78
C ASN A 283 -0.81 -13.00 -15.57
N LYS A 284 -1.23 -12.42 -14.44
CA LYS A 284 -1.02 -11.01 -14.06
C LYS A 284 -1.11 -10.87 -12.55
N ASP A 285 -0.52 -9.81 -12.00
CA ASP A 285 -0.54 -9.55 -10.56
C ASP A 285 -0.17 -10.80 -9.73
N LYS A 286 0.87 -11.54 -10.14
CA LYS A 286 1.24 -12.83 -9.52
C LYS A 286 1.37 -12.76 -8.00
N TYR A 287 1.73 -11.60 -7.46
CA TYR A 287 1.83 -11.30 -6.03
C TYR A 287 0.49 -11.41 -5.24
N ARG A 288 -0.64 -11.54 -5.94
CA ARG A 288 -1.99 -11.74 -5.36
C ARG A 288 -2.38 -13.21 -5.19
N GLN A 289 -1.41 -14.11 -5.28
CA GLN A 289 -1.63 -15.53 -5.07
C GLN A 289 -1.48 -15.87 -3.58
N TYR A 290 -2.35 -16.73 -3.07
CA TYR A 290 -2.27 -17.17 -1.68
C TYR A 290 -1.04 -18.08 -1.48
N GLY A 291 -0.36 -17.97 -0.33
CA GLY A 291 0.71 -18.90 0.06
C GLY A 291 2.10 -18.56 -0.47
N LEU A 292 2.31 -17.41 -1.11
CA LEU A 292 3.62 -17.07 -1.68
C LEU A 292 4.73 -16.90 -0.62
N TRP A 293 4.39 -16.53 0.61
CA TRP A 293 5.34 -16.49 1.73
C TRP A 293 5.95 -17.89 2.02
N ASP A 294 5.20 -18.97 1.83
CA ASP A 294 5.68 -20.36 1.99
C ASP A 294 6.56 -20.83 0.82
N LYS A 295 6.69 -20.01 -0.24
CA LYS A 295 7.61 -20.23 -1.37
C LYS A 295 8.95 -19.50 -1.20
N TYR A 296 9.20 -18.88 -0.04
CA TYR A 296 10.51 -18.29 0.26
C TYR A 296 11.62 -19.37 0.27
N PRO A 297 12.79 -19.13 -0.33
CA PRO A 297 13.87 -20.11 -0.37
C PRO A 297 14.30 -20.60 1.03
N GLN A 298 14.57 -21.90 1.16
CA GLN A 298 15.07 -22.49 2.41
C GLN A 298 16.52 -22.13 2.73
N ASN A 299 17.31 -21.80 1.69
CA ASN A 299 18.68 -21.31 1.84
C ASN A 299 18.68 -19.78 1.88
N ASP A 300 19.67 -19.20 2.57
CA ASP A 300 19.87 -17.75 2.57
C ASP A 300 20.03 -17.22 1.13
N LEU A 301 19.28 -16.18 0.82
CA LEU A 301 19.20 -15.62 -0.53
C LEU A 301 20.36 -14.66 -0.77
N VAL A 302 21.16 -14.90 -1.81
CA VAL A 302 22.37 -14.13 -2.14
C VAL A 302 22.16 -13.32 -3.42
N PHE A 303 22.46 -12.03 -3.36
CA PHE A 303 22.47 -11.14 -4.52
C PHE A 303 23.86 -10.55 -4.71
N THR A 304 24.46 -10.78 -5.88
CA THR A 304 25.74 -10.19 -6.25
C THR A 304 25.49 -8.95 -7.11
N VAL A 305 25.88 -7.80 -6.58
CA VAL A 305 25.73 -6.50 -7.24
C VAL A 305 26.41 -6.50 -8.62
N ARG A 306 25.66 -6.07 -9.65
CA ARG A 306 26.00 -6.10 -11.10
C ARG A 306 25.96 -7.47 -11.78
N GLU A 307 25.70 -8.56 -11.07
CA GLU A 307 25.55 -9.90 -11.65
C GLU A 307 24.10 -10.42 -11.54
N SER A 308 23.49 -10.28 -10.35
CA SER A 308 22.12 -10.70 -10.08
C SER A 308 21.07 -9.72 -10.65
N ASN A 309 19.92 -10.28 -11.03
CA ASN A 309 18.77 -9.55 -11.57
C ASN A 309 17.64 -9.46 -10.53
N PRO A 310 17.19 -8.26 -10.10
CA PRO A 310 16.13 -8.10 -9.10
C PRO A 310 14.85 -8.88 -9.40
N SER A 311 14.44 -8.96 -10.67
CA SER A 311 13.20 -9.62 -11.12
C SER A 311 13.25 -11.16 -11.12
N LYS A 312 14.42 -11.74 -10.83
CA LYS A 312 14.66 -13.20 -10.84
C LYS A 312 15.29 -13.71 -9.55
N ASP A 313 16.25 -12.96 -9.03
CA ASP A 313 17.17 -13.43 -7.99
C ASP A 313 16.89 -12.78 -6.63
N TRP A 314 16.07 -11.70 -6.59
CA TRP A 314 15.68 -11.03 -5.35
C TRP A 314 14.20 -11.23 -5.08
N PHE A 315 13.87 -12.13 -4.15
CA PHE A 315 12.49 -12.42 -3.78
C PHE A 315 11.79 -11.13 -3.29
N PHE A 316 10.57 -10.87 -3.74
CA PHE A 316 9.86 -9.61 -3.47
C PHE A 316 9.69 -9.30 -1.97
N ALA A 317 9.56 -10.35 -1.15
CA ALA A 317 9.26 -10.28 0.27
C ALA A 317 10.33 -10.87 1.19
N HIS A 318 10.76 -10.16 2.24
CA HIS A 318 11.67 -10.71 3.25
C HIS A 318 10.88 -11.26 4.44
N VAL A 319 10.61 -12.57 4.39
CA VAL A 319 9.72 -13.27 5.31
C VAL A 319 10.50 -14.26 6.17
N THR A 320 9.97 -14.64 7.33
CA THR A 320 10.49 -15.75 8.12
C THR A 320 10.02 -17.09 7.55
N THR A 321 10.81 -18.14 7.69
CA THR A 321 10.52 -19.46 7.12
C THR A 321 10.07 -20.43 8.21
N LYS A 322 9.17 -21.37 7.89
CA LYS A 322 8.78 -22.47 8.78
C LYS A 322 9.71 -23.69 8.57
N VAL A 323 10.29 -24.20 9.66
CA VAL A 323 11.18 -25.39 9.68
C VAL A 323 10.69 -26.34 10.77
N GLY A 324 10.09 -27.47 10.36
CA GLY A 324 9.28 -28.29 11.27
C GLY A 324 8.10 -27.47 11.77
N ASP A 325 7.85 -27.46 13.08
CA ASP A 325 6.83 -26.60 13.69
C ASP A 325 7.34 -25.20 14.09
N ASN A 326 8.66 -24.97 14.01
CA ASN A 326 9.27 -23.70 14.39
C ASN A 326 9.24 -22.70 13.24
N VAL A 327 9.09 -21.42 13.56
CA VAL A 327 9.36 -20.32 12.63
C VAL A 327 10.77 -19.80 12.93
N VAL A 328 11.58 -19.60 11.88
CA VAL A 328 12.99 -19.24 12.01
C VAL A 328 13.33 -17.93 11.28
N PRO A 329 14.31 -17.15 11.78
CA PRO A 329 14.87 -16.00 11.07
C PRO A 329 15.41 -16.39 9.69
N THR A 330 15.31 -15.50 8.72
CA THR A 330 15.93 -15.67 7.39
C THR A 330 16.93 -14.56 7.13
N THR A 331 18.05 -14.90 6.48
CA THR A 331 19.06 -13.92 6.09
C THR A 331 19.08 -13.75 4.58
N ARG A 332 19.32 -12.51 4.15
CA ARG A 332 19.68 -12.14 2.79
C ARG A 332 21.10 -11.62 2.78
N HIS A 333 21.88 -11.96 1.76
CA HIS A 333 23.27 -11.51 1.60
C HIS A 333 23.37 -10.66 0.35
N ILE A 334 24.03 -9.50 0.46
CA ILE A 334 24.33 -8.61 -0.65
C ILE A 334 25.85 -8.60 -0.79
N ARG A 335 26.36 -9.22 -1.86
CA ARG A 335 27.78 -9.24 -2.20
C ARG A 335 28.09 -8.13 -3.19
N PHE A 336 29.18 -7.41 -2.95
CA PHE A 336 29.62 -6.32 -3.82
C PHE A 336 31.13 -6.11 -3.71
N ASN A 337 31.74 -5.63 -4.80
CA ASN A 337 33.16 -5.29 -4.85
C ASN A 337 33.37 -3.78 -4.70
N LEU A 338 34.40 -3.40 -3.94
CA LEU A 338 34.86 -2.02 -3.81
C LEU A 338 36.30 -1.88 -4.30
N ASN A 339 36.50 -1.07 -5.34
CA ASN A 339 37.84 -0.79 -5.89
C ASN A 339 38.74 -0.02 -4.91
N HIS A 340 38.14 0.77 -4.01
CA HIS A 340 38.82 1.54 -2.97
C HIS A 340 37.89 1.72 -1.76
N VAL A 341 38.47 1.73 -0.56
CA VAL A 341 37.78 2.01 0.71
C VAL A 341 38.53 3.11 1.44
N MET A 342 37.80 4.13 1.92
CA MET A 342 38.34 5.16 2.82
C MET A 342 38.09 4.70 4.27
N PRO A 343 39.12 4.28 5.05
CA PRO A 343 38.89 3.65 6.35
C PRO A 343 38.17 4.54 7.37
N ASP A 344 38.48 5.83 7.37
CA ASP A 344 37.86 6.85 8.23
C ASP A 344 36.52 7.37 7.68
N GLY A 345 36.16 6.98 6.47
CA GLY A 345 34.91 7.35 5.81
C GLY A 345 33.67 6.74 6.47
N VAL A 346 32.51 7.30 6.14
CA VAL A 346 31.21 6.72 6.45
C VAL A 346 30.49 6.45 5.14
N TYR A 347 29.97 5.23 5.02
CA TYR A 347 29.12 4.76 3.93
C TYR A 347 27.73 4.55 4.51
N THR A 348 26.66 4.92 3.81
CA THR A 348 25.29 4.74 4.35
C THR A 348 24.55 3.69 3.54
N LEU A 349 24.21 2.57 4.18
CA LEU A 349 23.25 1.60 3.67
C LEU A 349 21.84 2.11 3.98
N ARG A 350 20.98 2.11 2.99
CA ARG A 350 19.58 2.51 3.07
C ARG A 350 18.69 1.37 2.64
N ILE A 351 17.67 1.12 3.43
CA ILE A 351 16.66 0.09 3.20
C ILE A 351 15.32 0.80 3.14
N ALA A 352 14.75 0.90 1.94
CA ALA A 352 13.45 1.50 1.69
C ALA A 352 12.43 0.37 1.49
N LEU A 353 11.49 0.25 2.41
CA LEU A 353 10.58 -0.88 2.50
C LEU A 353 9.21 -0.45 2.03
N ALA A 354 8.66 -1.12 1.01
CA ALA A 354 7.34 -0.81 0.46
C ALA A 354 6.21 -1.12 1.45
N ALA A 355 6.40 -2.13 2.31
CA ALA A 355 5.63 -2.32 3.54
C ALA A 355 6.46 -3.07 4.58
N ALA A 356 6.03 -2.97 5.84
CA ALA A 356 6.57 -3.76 6.94
C ALA A 356 5.50 -4.08 7.99
N HIS A 357 5.65 -5.23 8.65
CA HIS A 357 4.85 -5.60 9.81
C HIS A 357 5.68 -6.37 10.86
N MET A 358 5.59 -5.99 12.14
CA MET A 358 6.24 -6.64 13.31
C MET A 358 7.68 -7.10 13.07
N SER A 359 8.46 -6.21 12.47
CA SER A 359 9.76 -6.53 11.88
C SER A 359 10.91 -5.98 12.71
N ARG A 360 12.04 -6.69 12.68
CA ARG A 360 13.31 -6.21 13.23
C ARG A 360 14.45 -6.70 12.36
N LEU A 361 15.08 -5.77 11.65
CA LEU A 361 16.24 -6.07 10.83
C LEU A 361 17.52 -6.01 11.64
N GLN A 362 18.32 -7.06 11.56
CA GLN A 362 19.71 -7.07 11.99
C GLN A 362 20.62 -7.04 10.77
N VAL A 363 21.44 -6.01 10.65
CA VAL A 363 22.38 -5.83 9.55
C VAL A 363 23.78 -6.18 10.05
N ARG A 364 24.51 -7.05 9.33
CA ARG A 364 25.90 -7.41 9.62
C ARG A 364 26.78 -7.10 8.42
N VAL A 365 27.89 -6.42 8.64
CA VAL A 365 28.91 -6.12 7.62
C VAL A 365 30.05 -7.12 7.76
N ASN A 366 30.44 -7.78 6.65
CA ASN A 366 31.57 -8.71 6.58
C ASN A 366 31.60 -9.73 7.74
N GLY A 367 30.46 -10.39 7.97
CA GLY A 367 30.28 -11.41 9.01
C GLY A 367 30.05 -10.89 10.43
N GLY A 368 30.13 -9.58 10.68
CA GLY A 368 29.82 -8.99 11.99
C GLY A 368 30.92 -9.13 13.06
N ALA A 369 32.09 -9.67 12.73
CA ALA A 369 33.15 -9.98 13.70
C ALA A 369 33.87 -8.76 14.29
N ARG A 370 33.85 -7.59 13.61
CA ARG A 370 34.46 -6.35 14.11
C ARG A 370 33.46 -5.59 15.00
N ARG A 371 33.94 -4.91 16.04
CA ARG A 371 33.09 -4.05 16.90
C ARG A 371 32.41 -2.98 16.03
N GLY A 372 31.09 -2.87 16.14
CA GLY A 372 30.28 -1.95 15.32
C GLY A 372 29.92 -2.48 13.92
N ALA A 373 30.30 -3.71 13.57
CA ALA A 373 29.90 -4.36 12.31
C ALA A 373 28.46 -4.91 12.32
N MET A 374 27.72 -4.76 13.41
CA MET A 374 26.35 -5.25 13.56
C MET A 374 25.44 -4.15 14.07
N PHE A 375 24.35 -3.94 13.35
CA PHE A 375 23.28 -2.98 13.67
C PHE A 375 21.98 -3.76 13.85
N THR A 376 21.06 -3.25 14.67
CA THR A 376 19.72 -3.83 14.81
C THR A 376 18.74 -2.69 14.93
N SER A 377 17.71 -2.70 14.08
CA SER A 377 16.65 -1.69 14.14
C SER A 377 15.87 -1.83 15.46
N PRO A 378 15.14 -0.78 15.87
CA PRO A 378 13.94 -0.97 16.69
C PRO A 378 12.97 -1.98 16.06
N GLU A 379 11.91 -2.33 16.78
CA GLU A 379 10.76 -2.97 16.14
C GLU A 379 9.99 -1.94 15.33
N PHE A 380 9.50 -2.35 14.15
CA PHE A 380 8.80 -1.47 13.23
C PHE A 380 7.81 -2.25 12.36
N GLY A 381 6.88 -1.53 11.73
CA GLY A 381 5.92 -2.09 10.79
C GLY A 381 4.56 -2.43 11.41
N ASP A 382 3.53 -1.75 10.92
CA ASP A 382 2.12 -1.92 11.31
C ASP A 382 1.23 -2.33 10.12
N GLY A 383 1.84 -2.71 8.99
CA GLY A 383 1.15 -2.84 7.69
C GLY A 383 1.41 -4.18 7.00
N ASN A 384 0.46 -5.11 7.14
CA ASN A 384 0.56 -6.43 6.53
C ASN A 384 0.07 -6.42 5.06
N ALA A 385 0.97 -6.09 4.13
CA ALA A 385 0.66 -6.03 2.70
C ALA A 385 0.48 -7.41 2.05
N ILE A 386 1.30 -8.39 2.43
CA ILE A 386 1.43 -9.65 1.66
C ILE A 386 0.23 -10.56 1.82
N THR A 387 -0.28 -10.79 3.04
CA THR A 387 -1.52 -11.58 3.21
C THR A 387 -2.76 -10.82 2.73
N ARG A 388 -2.60 -9.54 2.38
CA ARG A 388 -3.60 -8.69 1.74
C ARG A 388 -3.37 -8.55 0.22
N HIS A 389 -2.61 -9.48 -0.38
CA HIS A 389 -2.35 -9.56 -1.82
C HIS A 389 -1.73 -8.27 -2.37
N GLY A 390 -0.79 -7.69 -1.62
CA GLY A 390 -0.17 -6.39 -1.89
C GLY A 390 1.35 -6.42 -1.86
N ILE A 391 1.93 -5.54 -2.67
CA ILE A 391 3.37 -5.28 -2.83
C ILE A 391 3.78 -3.90 -2.32
N HIS A 392 2.89 -3.21 -1.62
CA HIS A 392 3.11 -1.91 -0.98
C HIS A 392 2.09 -1.67 0.14
N GLY A 393 2.40 -0.71 1.01
CA GLY A 393 1.59 -0.34 2.17
C GLY A 393 2.11 0.92 2.84
N VAL A 394 2.35 0.87 4.16
CA VAL A 394 3.08 1.93 4.89
C VAL A 394 4.57 1.75 4.62
N GLN A 395 5.20 2.72 3.95
CA GLN A 395 6.63 2.72 3.67
C GLN A 395 7.46 2.87 4.96
N TRP A 396 8.64 2.25 5.00
CA TRP A 396 9.64 2.46 6.04
C TRP A 396 11.02 2.70 5.42
N ASP A 397 11.66 3.81 5.76
CA ASP A 397 13.05 4.08 5.39
C ASP A 397 13.95 3.88 6.60
N LEU A 398 15.00 3.06 6.45
CA LEU A 398 15.99 2.75 7.48
C LEU A 398 17.39 3.09 6.97
N GLU A 399 18.18 3.79 7.79
CA GLU A 399 19.56 4.14 7.47
C GLU A 399 20.55 3.51 8.46
N PHE A 400 21.61 2.91 7.93
CA PHE A 400 22.65 2.22 8.67
C PHE A 400 24.03 2.78 8.28
N PRO A 401 24.66 3.60 9.15
CA PRO A 401 25.97 4.17 8.88
C PRO A 401 27.08 3.14 9.11
N ILE A 402 27.72 2.70 8.02
CA ILE A 402 28.82 1.74 7.99
C ILE A 402 30.14 2.51 7.96
N ARG A 403 31.00 2.30 8.97
CA ARG A 403 32.35 2.86 8.99
C ARG A 403 33.25 2.17 7.97
N GLY A 404 34.10 2.93 7.28
CA GLY A 404 34.96 2.43 6.22
C GLY A 404 35.88 1.29 6.66
N TYR A 405 36.44 1.34 7.87
CA TYR A 405 37.26 0.26 8.43
C TYR A 405 36.53 -1.10 8.63
N LEU A 406 35.20 -1.15 8.45
CA LEU A 406 34.42 -2.39 8.45
C LEU A 406 34.38 -3.04 7.07
N LEU A 407 34.66 -2.27 6.01
CA LEU A 407 34.69 -2.70 4.63
C LEU A 407 36.12 -3.14 4.23
N ASN A 408 36.21 -3.93 3.17
CA ASN A 408 37.45 -4.37 2.55
C ASN A 408 37.57 -3.76 1.15
N GLN A 409 38.79 -3.55 0.66
CA GLN A 409 39.02 -3.39 -0.78
C GLN A 409 38.87 -4.78 -1.44
N GLY A 410 38.12 -4.86 -2.54
CA GLY A 410 37.62 -6.14 -3.08
C GLY A 410 36.25 -6.53 -2.51
N GLU A 411 36.05 -7.83 -2.25
CA GLU A 411 34.72 -8.37 -1.90
C GLU A 411 34.25 -7.96 -0.50
N ASN A 412 32.98 -7.58 -0.43
CA ASN A 412 32.24 -7.28 0.78
C ASN A 412 30.90 -8.02 0.78
N ASN A 413 30.41 -8.36 1.97
CA ASN A 413 29.08 -8.91 2.18
C ASN A 413 28.32 -8.10 3.23
N ILE A 414 27.09 -7.70 2.90
CA ILE A 414 26.11 -7.19 3.86
C ILE A 414 25.03 -8.27 4.05
N SER A 415 24.94 -8.81 5.26
CA SER A 415 23.89 -9.75 5.66
C SER A 415 22.76 -8.99 6.36
N ILE A 416 21.52 -9.19 5.91
CA ILE A 416 20.32 -8.60 6.49
C ILE A 416 19.45 -9.75 6.99
N THR A 417 19.22 -9.82 8.30
CA THR A 417 18.41 -10.87 8.94
C THR A 417 17.09 -10.29 9.45
N GLN A 418 15.96 -10.87 9.07
CA GLN A 418 14.68 -10.63 9.74
C GLN A 418 14.68 -11.46 11.04
N THR A 419 14.78 -10.80 12.19
CA THR A 419 15.01 -11.47 13.48
C THR A 419 13.74 -11.85 14.24
N ARG A 420 12.58 -11.24 13.92
CA ARG A 420 11.30 -11.57 14.59
C ARG A 420 10.64 -12.80 13.96
N ALA A 421 11.01 -13.97 14.47
CA ALA A 421 10.51 -15.27 14.03
C ALA A 421 9.48 -15.91 14.99
N PHE A 422 8.62 -15.10 15.59
CA PHE A 422 7.64 -15.59 16.57
C PHE A 422 6.46 -16.34 15.94
N SER A 423 6.07 -15.97 14.72
CA SER A 423 5.14 -16.72 13.86
C SER A 423 5.25 -16.19 12.43
N ILE A 424 4.90 -17.01 11.44
CA ILE A 424 4.57 -16.51 10.09
C ILE A 424 3.33 -15.60 10.13
N PHE A 425 2.47 -15.80 11.14
CA PHE A 425 1.22 -15.10 11.38
C PHE A 425 1.02 -14.82 12.88
N PHE A 426 1.18 -13.57 13.32
CA PHE A 426 0.83 -13.13 14.67
C PHE A 426 -0.60 -12.60 14.70
N GLY A 427 -1.49 -13.08 15.59
CA GLY A 427 -2.86 -12.56 15.75
C GLY A 427 -3.74 -13.51 16.58
N ASP A 428 -4.34 -13.02 17.67
CA ASP A 428 -4.73 -13.87 18.82
C ASP A 428 -5.93 -14.83 18.66
N ASN A 429 -5.84 -15.89 19.46
CA ASN A 429 -6.89 -16.80 19.96
C ASN A 429 -7.51 -17.84 19.03
N ILE A 430 -6.95 -19.05 19.13
CA ILE A 430 -7.72 -20.30 19.17
C ILE A 430 -8.54 -20.32 20.48
N GLU A 431 -9.87 -20.24 20.40
CA GLU A 431 -10.74 -20.82 21.43
C GLU A 431 -11.31 -22.16 20.92
N PRO A 432 -11.12 -23.28 21.64
CA PRO A 432 -11.77 -24.54 21.31
C PRO A 432 -13.20 -24.56 21.87
N THR A 433 -14.18 -24.64 20.95
CA THR A 433 -15.56 -25.14 21.19
C THR A 433 -16.21 -24.78 22.55
N GLY A 434 -16.89 -23.63 22.62
CA GLY A 434 -17.72 -23.25 23.76
C GLY A 434 -18.93 -22.41 23.33
N SER A 435 -20.14 -22.84 23.68
CA SER A 435 -21.38 -22.18 23.28
C SER A 435 -21.64 -20.86 24.02
N MET A 436 -21.63 -19.72 23.33
CA MET A 436 -22.53 -18.59 23.61
C MET A 436 -22.76 -17.75 22.36
N GLY A 437 -24.00 -17.67 21.89
CA GLY A 437 -24.34 -16.95 20.66
C GLY A 437 -24.26 -15.44 20.83
N ARG A 438 -23.54 -14.76 19.94
CA ARG A 438 -23.68 -13.31 19.70
C ARG A 438 -24.07 -13.08 18.24
N ARG A 439 -25.15 -12.34 18.02
CA ARG A 439 -25.78 -12.18 16.70
C ARG A 439 -24.91 -11.33 15.78
N LEU A 440 -24.80 -11.75 14.52
CA LEU A 440 -24.37 -10.89 13.42
C LEU A 440 -25.33 -9.71 13.29
N ASN A 441 -24.83 -8.48 13.43
CA ASN A 441 -25.60 -7.28 13.11
C ASN A 441 -25.42 -6.93 11.63
N THR A 442 -26.29 -7.48 10.78
CA THR A 442 -26.42 -7.07 9.38
C THR A 442 -26.95 -5.64 9.32
N VAL A 443 -26.15 -4.69 8.82
CA VAL A 443 -26.68 -3.37 8.42
C VAL A 443 -27.62 -3.57 7.25
N SER A 444 -28.93 -3.53 7.54
CA SER A 444 -30.00 -3.78 6.57
C SER A 444 -30.70 -2.47 6.25
N PHE A 445 -30.55 -2.02 5.00
CA PHE A 445 -31.23 -0.83 4.50
C PHE A 445 -32.73 -1.13 4.32
N ARG A 446 -33.59 -0.60 5.21
CA ARG A 446 -35.03 -0.50 4.95
C ARG A 446 -35.34 0.90 4.44
N ALA A 447 -35.69 0.99 3.16
CA ALA A 447 -36.33 2.17 2.60
C ALA A 447 -37.82 2.18 2.97
N ASN A 448 -38.24 3.14 3.78
CA ASN A 448 -39.65 3.54 3.89
C ASN A 448 -39.82 4.92 3.24
N ALA A 449 -41.03 5.20 2.74
CA ALA A 449 -41.35 6.31 1.83
C ALA A 449 -41.14 7.75 2.39
N THR A 450 -40.59 7.91 3.59
CA THR A 450 -40.38 9.21 4.26
C THR A 450 -38.97 9.43 4.82
N GLY A 451 -38.01 8.52 4.61
CA GLY A 451 -36.59 8.78 4.89
C GLY A 451 -35.77 7.56 5.30
N LEU A 452 -34.45 7.67 5.10
CA LEU A 452 -33.44 6.75 5.64
C LEU A 452 -33.04 7.21 7.06
N SER A 453 -33.21 6.33 8.05
CA SER A 453 -32.55 6.47 9.36
C SER A 453 -31.45 5.42 9.51
N VAL A 454 -30.32 5.84 10.04
CA VAL A 454 -29.21 4.96 10.43
C VAL A 454 -28.99 5.14 11.93
N GLN A 455 -29.20 4.08 12.70
CA GLN A 455 -28.72 3.98 14.08
C GLN A 455 -27.67 2.88 14.15
N GLY A 456 -26.50 3.22 14.68
CA GLY A 456 -25.42 2.29 14.94
C GLY A 456 -24.56 2.81 16.08
N ASN A 457 -24.43 2.02 17.15
CA ASN A 457 -23.45 2.31 18.19
C ASN A 457 -22.06 1.93 17.69
N SER A 458 -21.11 2.85 17.83
CA SER A 458 -19.71 2.62 17.47
C SER A 458 -18.97 1.85 18.56
N GLN A 459 -18.66 0.59 18.29
CA GLN A 459 -17.44 -0.04 18.80
C GLN A 459 -16.71 -0.70 17.63
N GLY A 460 -15.64 -0.06 17.18
CA GLY A 460 -14.72 -0.62 16.20
C GLY A 460 -13.66 -1.45 16.91
N LEU A 461 -13.65 -2.75 16.65
CA LEU A 461 -12.60 -3.67 17.07
C LEU A 461 -12.42 -4.71 15.97
N GLU A 462 -11.33 -4.61 15.23
CA GLU A 462 -10.70 -5.76 14.57
C GLU A 462 -9.20 -5.58 14.74
N VAL A 463 -8.54 -6.62 15.26
CA VAL A 463 -7.15 -6.56 15.72
C VAL A 463 -6.24 -6.96 14.56
N ASP A 464 -5.58 -5.96 13.97
CA ASP A 464 -4.64 -6.11 12.85
C ASP A 464 -3.26 -6.55 13.33
N LEU A 465 -2.91 -7.82 13.09
CA LEU A 465 -1.59 -8.41 13.35
C LEU A 465 -1.37 -9.48 12.24
N LEU A 466 -0.23 -9.56 11.51
CA LEU A 466 0.55 -10.74 11.00
C LEU A 466 1.87 -10.24 10.28
N GLY A 467 3.08 -10.76 10.54
CA GLY A 467 4.38 -10.06 10.29
C GLY A 467 5.25 -10.40 9.05
N LEU A 468 5.46 -9.44 8.12
CA LEU A 468 6.13 -9.60 6.81
C LEU A 468 6.80 -8.28 6.28
N LEU A 469 7.79 -8.34 5.36
CA LEU A 469 8.49 -7.18 4.74
C LEU A 469 8.52 -7.21 3.20
N LEU A 470 8.62 -6.05 2.54
CA LEU A 470 8.86 -5.86 1.09
C LEU A 470 9.98 -4.83 0.89
N VAL A 471 11.01 -5.11 0.06
CA VAL A 471 12.36 -4.51 0.23
C VAL A 471 13.03 -3.94 -1.04
N CYS A 472 13.22 -2.61 -1.10
CA CYS A 472 14.18 -1.92 -1.99
C CYS A 472 15.44 -1.47 -1.21
N LEU A 473 16.62 -1.46 -1.86
CA LEU A 473 17.92 -1.34 -1.18
C LEU A 473 18.93 -0.44 -1.93
N HIS A 474 19.75 0.29 -1.18
CA HIS A 474 20.70 1.26 -1.74
C HIS A 474 21.91 1.48 -0.83
N ILE A 475 23.11 1.74 -1.36
CA ILE A 475 24.25 2.19 -0.54
C ILE A 475 25.02 3.35 -1.20
N THR A 476 25.48 4.29 -0.37
CA THR A 476 26.14 5.54 -0.80
C THR A 476 27.59 5.67 -0.29
N THR A 477 28.47 6.29 -1.10
CA THR A 477 29.88 6.67 -0.79
C THR A 477 30.02 8.11 -0.34
N CYS A 478 31.25 8.56 -0.10
CA CYS A 478 31.64 9.94 -0.40
C CYS A 478 32.33 10.01 -1.79
N LYS A 479 31.81 10.81 -2.74
CA LYS A 479 32.29 11.08 -4.14
C LYS A 479 32.46 9.84 -5.06
N MET A 480 31.67 9.64 -6.13
CA MET A 480 31.74 10.28 -7.47
C MET A 480 30.41 10.08 -8.25
N SER A 481 30.09 10.94 -9.23
CA SER A 481 28.77 11.03 -9.88
C SER A 481 28.58 10.18 -11.14
N ASP A 482 27.37 9.64 -11.34
CA ASP A 482 26.79 9.31 -12.66
C ASP A 482 25.26 9.44 -12.65
N ARG A 483 24.62 9.57 -13.83
CA ARG A 483 23.16 9.87 -13.99
C ARG A 483 22.35 8.71 -14.56
N HIS A 484 21.11 8.58 -14.08
CA HIS A 484 20.05 7.75 -14.69
C HIS A 484 18.72 8.53 -14.79
N ALA A 485 17.72 7.97 -15.47
CA ALA A 485 16.43 8.63 -15.74
C ALA A 485 15.43 8.49 -14.58
N TYR A 486 14.49 9.44 -14.46
CA TYR A 486 13.68 9.66 -13.26
C TYR A 486 12.16 9.73 -13.50
N GLY A 487 11.35 9.46 -12.47
CA GLY A 487 9.88 9.46 -12.53
C GLY A 487 9.19 10.78 -12.14
N ILE A 488 7.87 10.84 -12.39
CA ILE A 488 7.04 12.04 -12.16
C ILE A 488 6.47 12.07 -10.71
N PRO A 489 6.62 13.17 -9.95
CA PRO A 489 6.19 13.24 -8.54
C PRO A 489 4.68 13.17 -8.26
N VAL A 490 4.34 12.80 -7.02
CA VAL A 490 2.98 12.74 -6.45
C VAL A 490 2.92 13.61 -5.20
N PHE A 491 1.85 14.39 -5.04
CA PHE A 491 1.65 15.35 -3.95
C PHE A 491 0.48 14.93 -3.09
N GLY A 492 0.55 15.25 -1.80
CA GLY A 492 -0.63 15.26 -0.95
C GLY A 492 -0.55 16.30 0.16
N VAL A 493 -1.69 16.90 0.48
CA VAL A 493 -1.88 17.66 1.73
C VAL A 493 -2.62 16.80 2.74
N ARG A 494 -2.22 16.91 4.02
CA ARG A 494 -2.80 16.19 5.16
C ARG A 494 -2.92 17.10 6.38
#